data_AF-A0A9Q3JUE2-F1
#
_entry.id   AF-A0A9Q3JUE2-F1
#
_cell.length_a   1.000
_cell.length_b   1.000
_cell.length_c   1.000
_cell.angle_alpha   90.00
_cell.angle_beta   90.00
_cell.angle_gamma   90.00
#
_symmetry.space_group_name_H-M   'P 1'
#
loop_
_entity.id
_entity.type
_entity.pdbx_description
1 polymer ?
#
loop_
_entity_poly.entity_id
_entity_poly.type
_entity_poly.pdbx_seq_one_letter_code
_entity_poly.pdbx_strand_id
1 'polypeptide(L)'
;MDLPPLSFHAILEEQWEDEEDPEEFETVFKVVPPAYHQYLDVFSKMKAEKLPPHCACDHHIKLEGLLPPVGVIYSLSNQESETLWD
;
A
#
# COMPACT_ATOMS: atom_id res chain seq x y z
N MET A 1 29.44 -5.76 -23.92
CA MET A 1 28.42 -4.72 -23.72
C MET A 1 27.81 -5.01 -22.37
N ASP A 2 28.28 -4.33 -21.32
CA ASP A 2 27.73 -4.49 -19.98
C ASP A 2 26.38 -3.77 -19.93
N LEU A 3 25.32 -4.52 -19.65
CA LEU A 3 24.00 -3.96 -19.36
C LEU A 3 24.11 -3.14 -18.07
N PRO A 4 23.66 -1.87 -18.04
CA PRO A 4 23.64 -1.11 -16.81
C PRO A 4 22.73 -1.80 -15.78
N PRO A 5 23.04 -1.69 -14.47
CA PRO A 5 22.20 -2.25 -13.42
C PRO A 5 20.82 -1.62 -13.52
N LEU A 6 19.79 -2.48 -13.55
CA LEU A 6 18.40 -2.04 -13.52
C LEU A 6 18.20 -1.13 -12.30
N SER A 7 17.80 0.11 -12.56
CA SER A 7 17.39 1.06 -11.53
C SER A 7 16.26 0.43 -10.70
N PHE A 8 16.29 0.60 -9.37
CA PHE A 8 15.20 0.17 -8.49
C PHE A 8 13.83 0.71 -8.94
N HIS A 9 13.80 1.85 -9.64
CA HIS A 9 12.59 2.38 -10.29
C HIS A 9 12.09 1.51 -11.45
N ALA A 10 12.98 0.95 -12.27
CA ALA A 10 12.60 0.07 -13.38
C ALA A 10 12.07 -1.28 -12.89
N ILE A 11 12.56 -1.75 -11.74
CA ILE A 11 12.11 -3.01 -11.12
C ILE A 11 10.69 -2.85 -10.53
N LEU A 12 10.31 -1.66 -10.06
CA LEU A 12 8.96 -1.40 -9.52
C LEU A 12 7.90 -1.17 -10.60
N GLU A 13 8.26 -0.57 -11.74
CA GLU A 13 7.31 -0.30 -12.83
C GLU A 13 6.94 -1.57 -13.62
N GLU A 14 7.84 -2.57 -13.71
CA GLU A 14 7.61 -3.79 -14.49
C GLU A 14 6.93 -4.93 -13.72
N GLN A 15 6.76 -4.85 -12.40
CA GLN A 15 6.44 -6.07 -11.62
C GLN A 15 4.96 -6.35 -11.36
N TRP A 16 4.05 -5.41 -11.61
CA TRP A 16 2.60 -5.70 -11.57
C TRP A 16 1.87 -4.88 -12.63
N GLU A 17 1.65 -5.47 -13.81
CA GLU A 17 0.44 -5.11 -14.56
C GLU A 17 -0.75 -5.51 -13.68
N ASP A 18 -1.58 -4.53 -13.36
CA ASP A 18 -2.86 -4.73 -12.70
C ASP A 18 -3.75 -5.57 -13.61
N GLU A 19 -3.69 -6.90 -13.49
CA GLU A 19 -4.67 -7.79 -14.10
C GLU A 19 -6.02 -7.51 -13.42
N GLU A 20 -6.81 -6.65 -14.06
CA GLU A 20 -8.13 -6.26 -13.59
C GLU A 20 -9.05 -7.50 -13.65
N ASP A 21 -9.38 -8.05 -12.48
CA ASP A 21 -10.29 -9.19 -12.36
C ASP A 21 -11.70 -8.78 -12.84
N PRO A 22 -12.17 -9.29 -13.99
CA PRO A 22 -13.46 -8.91 -14.54
C PRO A 22 -14.63 -9.33 -13.64
N GLU A 23 -14.45 -10.38 -12.83
CA GLU A 23 -15.47 -10.86 -11.90
C GLU A 23 -15.65 -9.87 -10.74
N GLU A 24 -14.54 -9.32 -10.22
CA GLU A 24 -14.56 -8.30 -9.18
C GLU A 24 -15.29 -7.03 -9.66
N PHE A 25 -14.95 -6.54 -10.85
CA PHE A 25 -15.57 -5.33 -11.42
C PHE A 25 -17.11 -5.45 -11.50
N GLU A 26 -17.60 -6.58 -11.99
CA GLU A 26 -19.04 -6.83 -12.15
C GLU A 26 -19.76 -6.91 -10.79
N THR A 27 -19.12 -7.46 -9.76
CA THR A 27 -19.70 -7.48 -8.40
C THR A 27 -19.80 -6.08 -7.81
N VAL A 28 -18.74 -5.28 -7.93
CA VAL A 28 -18.68 -3.90 -7.44
C VAL A 28 -19.73 -3.04 -8.16
N PHE A 29 -19.86 -3.17 -9.48
CA PHE A 29 -20.86 -2.42 -10.27
C PHE A 29 -22.30 -2.67 -9.81
N LYS A 30 -22.63 -3.90 -9.41
CA LYS A 30 -23.97 -4.28 -8.93
C LYS A 30 -24.28 -3.77 -7.52
N VAL A 31 -23.27 -3.70 -6.65
CA VAL A 31 -23.45 -3.33 -5.23
C VAL A 31 -23.38 -1.81 -5.04
N VAL A 32 -22.53 -1.12 -5.80
CA VAL A 32 -22.33 0.32 -5.68
C VAL A 32 -23.52 1.08 -6.27
N PRO A 33 -24.13 2.04 -5.54
CA PRO A 33 -25.22 2.85 -6.08
C PRO A 33 -24.80 3.66 -7.32
N PRO A 34 -25.72 3.92 -8.27
CA PRO A 34 -25.40 4.63 -9.52
C PRO A 34 -24.73 6.00 -9.35
N ALA A 35 -25.04 6.71 -8.26
CA ALA A 35 -24.43 8.02 -7.95
C ALA A 35 -22.91 7.95 -7.75
N TYR A 36 -22.37 6.77 -7.45
CA TYR A 36 -20.95 6.53 -7.17
C TYR A 36 -20.25 5.73 -8.27
N HIS A 37 -20.92 5.45 -9.40
CA HIS A 37 -20.31 4.68 -10.50
C HIS A 37 -19.10 5.37 -11.14
N GLN A 38 -18.93 6.68 -10.94
CA GLN A 38 -17.71 7.40 -11.33
C GLN A 38 -16.49 7.08 -10.46
N TYR A 39 -16.68 6.40 -9.33
CA TYR A 39 -15.64 6.06 -8.33
C TYR A 39 -15.51 4.54 -8.13
N LEU A 40 -15.88 3.73 -9.12
CA LEU A 40 -15.82 2.26 -9.01
C LEU A 40 -14.41 1.76 -8.72
N ASP A 41 -13.40 2.49 -9.19
CA ASP A 41 -11.99 2.22 -8.93
C ASP A 41 -11.62 2.29 -7.45
N VAL A 42 -12.29 3.14 -6.66
CA VAL A 42 -12.09 3.26 -5.20
C VAL A 42 -12.52 1.98 -4.48
N PHE A 43 -13.42 1.20 -5.07
CA PHE A 43 -13.93 -0.05 -4.49
C PHE A 43 -13.15 -1.29 -4.97
N SER A 44 -12.12 -1.13 -5.81
CA SER A 44 -11.25 -2.23 -6.21
C SER A 44 -10.35 -2.63 -5.05
N LYS A 45 -10.41 -3.91 -4.66
CA LYS A 45 -9.56 -4.50 -3.62
C LYS A 45 -8.09 -4.42 -3.99
N MET A 46 -7.76 -4.75 -5.23
CA MET A 46 -6.38 -4.68 -5.75
C MET A 46 -5.81 -3.27 -5.64
N LYS A 47 -6.58 -2.23 -6.00
CA LYS A 47 -6.12 -0.84 -5.85
C LYS A 47 -6.04 -0.40 -4.39
N ALA A 48 -6.93 -0.90 -3.52
CA ALA A 48 -6.91 -0.59 -2.09
C ALA A 48 -5.70 -1.18 -1.35
N GLU A 49 -5.17 -2.31 -1.81
CA GLU A 49 -3.94 -2.92 -1.26
C GLU A 49 -2.67 -2.15 -1.67
N LYS A 50 -2.74 -1.29 -2.69
CA LYS A 50 -1.63 -0.47 -3.14
C LYS A 50 -1.58 0.85 -2.40
N LEU A 51 -0.39 1.22 -1.93
CA LEU A 51 -0.18 2.56 -1.38
C LEU A 51 -0.38 3.60 -2.49
N PRO A 52 -1.10 4.70 -2.20
CA PRO A 52 -1.19 5.80 -3.15
C PRO A 52 0.20 6.41 -3.38
N PRO A 53 0.43 7.04 -4.54
CA PRO A 53 1.66 7.78 -4.79
C PRO A 53 1.89 8.83 -3.71
N HIS A 54 3.16 9.05 -3.36
CA HIS A 54 3.56 10.14 -2.48
C HIS A 54 2.94 11.47 -2.93
N CYS A 55 2.33 12.19 -1.98
CA CYS A 55 1.63 13.43 -2.28
C CYS A 55 2.10 14.58 -1.39
N ALA A 56 1.79 15.82 -1.80
CA ALA A 56 2.18 17.02 -1.05
C ALA A 56 1.56 17.09 0.36
N CYS A 57 0.51 16.31 0.61
CA CYS A 57 -0.16 16.21 1.90
C CYS A 57 0.44 15.13 2.82
N ASP A 58 1.44 14.39 2.34
CA ASP A 58 2.12 13.39 3.17
C ASP A 58 2.71 14.06 4.42
N HIS A 59 2.53 13.43 5.57
CA HIS A 59 2.97 14.00 6.83
C HIS A 59 4.50 14.00 6.90
N HIS A 60 5.10 15.18 6.76
CA HIS A 60 6.54 15.34 6.89
C HIS A 60 6.96 15.42 8.36
N ILE A 61 7.70 14.40 8.83
CA ILE A 61 8.30 14.41 10.16
C ILE A 61 9.55 15.28 10.13
N LYS A 62 9.43 16.51 10.62
CA LYS A 62 10.58 17.41 10.79
C LYS A 62 11.42 16.94 11.98
N LEU A 63 12.66 16.54 11.72
CA LEU A 63 13.59 16.16 12.78
C LEU A 63 14.17 17.41 13.45
N GLU A 64 14.04 17.49 14.77
CA GLU A 64 14.60 18.58 15.58
C GLU A 64 15.43 17.98 16.74
N GLY A 65 16.63 18.52 17.00
CA GLY A 65 17.48 18.08 18.11
C GLY A 65 18.37 16.87 17.82
N LEU A 66 18.69 16.11 18.87
CA LEU A 66 19.51 14.89 18.80
C LEU A 66 18.65 13.67 18.46
N LEU A 67 19.23 12.69 17.77
CA LEU A 67 18.55 11.42 17.47
C LEU A 67 18.14 10.70 18.77
N PRO A 68 16.92 10.14 18.84
CA PRO A 68 16.49 9.39 20.00
C PRO A 68 17.41 8.17 20.22
N PRO A 69 17.67 7.79 21.48
CA PRO A 69 18.43 6.58 21.77
C PRO A 69 17.66 5.36 21.26
N VAL A 70 18.39 4.35 20.77
CA VAL A 70 17.80 3.07 20.36
C VAL A 70 17.19 2.40 21.60
N GLY A 71 15.87 2.26 21.61
CA GLY A 71 15.14 1.61 22.70
C GLY A 71 15.22 0.09 22.65
N VAL A 72 15.03 -0.57 23.80
CA VAL A 72 14.81 -2.02 23.85
C VAL A 72 13.39 -2.34 23.39
N ILE A 73 13.24 -3.41 22.60
CA ILE A 73 11.92 -3.95 22.27
C ILE A 73 11.45 -4.75 23.49
N TYR A 74 10.32 -4.36 24.08
CA TYR A 74 9.73 -5.12 25.18
C TYR A 74 9.20 -6.46 24.67
N SER A 75 9.49 -7.53 25.41
CA SER A 75 8.99 -8.87 25.08
C SER A 75 7.47 -8.90 25.21
N LEU A 76 6.80 -9.28 24.13
CA LEU A 76 5.37 -9.54 24.14
C LEU A 76 5.12 -10.93 24.74
N SER A 77 4.01 -11.09 25.48
CA SER A 77 3.48 -12.40 25.85
C SER A 77 2.92 -13.12 24.62
N ASN A 78 2.71 -14.44 24.72
CA ASN A 78 2.13 -15.22 23.63
C ASN A 78 0.77 -14.67 23.20
N GLN A 79 -0.07 -14.27 24.16
CA GLN A 79 -1.38 -13.71 23.88
C GLN A 79 -1.28 -12.38 23.13
N GLU A 80 -0.40 -11.47 23.55
CA GLU A 80 -0.19 -10.18 22.86
C GLU A 80 0.37 -10.38 21.45
N SER A 81 1.27 -11.35 21.27
CA SER A 81 1.78 -11.69 19.95
C SER A 81 0.69 -12.27 19.06
N GLU A 82 -0.11 -13.21 19.55
CA GLU A 82 -1.23 -13.79 18.80
C GLU A 82 -2.20 -12.70 18.31
N THR A 83 -2.56 -11.74 19.16
CA THR A 83 -3.48 -10.65 18.79
C THR A 83 -2.94 -9.68 17.74
N LEU A 84 -1.63 -9.60 17.50
CA LEU A 84 -1.04 -8.72 16.50
C LEU A 84 -0.97 -9.35 15.11
N TRP A 85 -1.06 -10.68 15.04
CA TRP A 85 -0.99 -11.45 13.79
C TRP A 85 -2.36 -11.96 13.33
N ASP A 86 -3.39 -11.85 14.17
CA ASP A 86 -4.82 -12.05 13.84
C ASP A 86 -5.38 -10.86 13.03
#